data_AF-A0A527HDG5-F1
#
_entry.id   AF-A0A527HDG5-F1
#
_cell.length_a   1.000
_cell.length_b   1.000
_cell.length_c   1.000
_cell.angle_alpha   90.00
_cell.angle_beta   90.00
_cell.angle_gamma   90.00
#
_symmetry.space_group_name_H-M   'P 1'
#
loop_
_entity.id
_entity.type
_entity.pdbx_description
1 polymer ?
#
loop_
_entity_poly.entity_id
_entity_poly.type
_entity_poly.pdbx_seq_one_letter_code
_entity_poly.pdbx_strand_id
1 'polypeptide(L)' 'MSSTGVSFVSSSDFRQIAVRKDSGKAERLFRAAVSAFCSLTRPSRREIGQLEDLTLPLFND' A
#
# COMPACT_ATOMS: atom_id res chain seq x y z
N MET A 1 -3.18 -22.47 21.58
CA MET A 1 -2.03 -22.12 20.72
C MET A 1 -2.51 -22.31 19.29
N SER A 2 -2.99 -21.24 18.69
CA SER A 2 -2.27 -20.44 17.68
C SER A 2 -2.53 -20.97 16.28
N SER A 3 -3.27 -20.19 15.49
CA SER A 3 -3.04 -20.03 14.05
C SER A 3 -3.92 -18.88 13.59
N THR A 4 -3.44 -17.66 13.86
CA THR A 4 -3.96 -16.44 13.23
C THR A 4 -3.68 -16.59 11.74
N GLY A 5 -4.73 -16.78 10.93
CA GLY A 5 -4.64 -16.97 9.50
C GLY A 5 -4.03 -15.73 8.84
N VAL A 6 -2.72 -15.78 8.60
CA VAL A 6 -2.04 -14.80 7.74
C VAL A 6 -2.39 -15.19 6.32
N SER A 7 -3.40 -14.53 5.73
CA SER A 7 -3.62 -14.58 4.29
C SER A 7 -2.44 -13.89 3.61
N PHE A 8 -1.51 -14.68 3.09
CA PHE A 8 -0.37 -14.18 2.32
C PHE A 8 -0.89 -13.55 1.04
N VAL A 9 -0.88 -12.22 0.98
CA VAL A 9 -1.21 -11.48 -0.23
C VAL A 9 -0.14 -11.81 -1.28
N SER A 10 -0.55 -12.38 -2.42
CA SER A 10 0.37 -12.76 -3.49
C SER A 10 0.71 -11.54 -4.34
N SER A 11 1.90 -11.52 -4.93
CA SER A 11 2.28 -10.50 -5.94
C SER A 11 1.28 -10.44 -7.10
N SER A 12 0.57 -11.55 -7.37
CA SER A 12 -0.49 -11.63 -8.37
C SER A 12 -1.73 -10.80 -8.00
N ASP A 13 -2.08 -10.71 -6.72
CA ASP A 13 -3.18 -9.87 -6.25
C ASP A 13 -2.88 -8.39 -6.53
N PHE A 14 -1.63 -7.95 -6.31
CA PHE A 14 -1.19 -6.59 -6.64
C PHE A 14 -1.12 -6.30 -8.14
N ARG A 15 -0.86 -7.31 -8.98
CA ARG A 15 -0.94 -7.14 -10.44
C ARG A 15 -2.37 -6.93 -10.90
N GLN A 16 -3.35 -7.61 -10.29
CA GLN A 16 -4.77 -7.45 -10.64
C GLN A 16 -5.31 -6.06 -10.26
N ILE A 17 -4.75 -5.49 -9.19
CA ILE A 17 -4.94 -4.10 -8.75
C ILE A 17 -4.46 -3.08 -9.80
N ALA A 18 -3.31 -3.33 -10.43
CA ALA A 18 -2.74 -2.46 -11.46
C ALA A 18 -3.46 -2.54 -12.83
N VAL A 19 -4.16 -3.65 -13.10
CA VAL A 19 -4.81 -3.93 -14.39
C VAL A 19 -6.20 -3.29 -14.51
N ARG A 20 -6.90 -2.99 -13.41
CA ARG A 20 -8.18 -2.26 -13.43
C ARG A 20 -7.92 -0.76 -13.58
N LYS A 21 -7.70 -0.41 -14.84
CA LYS A 21 -7.31 0.86 -15.43
C LYS A 21 -8.50 1.82 -15.51
N ASP A 22 -8.93 2.46 -14.42
CA ASP A 22 -9.79 3.68 -14.50
C ASP A 22 -9.69 4.59 -13.27
N SER A 23 -8.56 4.50 -12.57
CA SER A 23 -8.21 5.38 -11.47
C SER A 23 -6.82 5.96 -11.69
N GLY A 24 -6.66 7.25 -11.45
CA GLY A 24 -5.51 8.05 -11.88
C GLY A 24 -4.16 7.58 -11.32
N LYS A 25 -3.08 8.21 -11.79
CA LYS A 25 -1.70 8.01 -11.28
C LYS A 25 -1.65 8.11 -9.75
N ALA A 26 -2.44 9.02 -9.17
CA ALA A 26 -2.59 9.20 -7.73
C ALA A 26 -3.06 7.92 -7.03
N GLU A 27 -4.15 7.29 -7.48
CA GLU A 27 -4.65 6.07 -6.84
C GLU A 27 -3.62 4.93 -6.91
N ARG A 28 -2.91 4.80 -8.04
CA ARG A 28 -1.88 3.76 -8.17
C ARG A 28 -0.71 3.98 -7.21
N LEU A 29 -0.26 5.23 -7.05
CA LEU A 29 0.79 5.58 -6.10
C LEU A 29 0.34 5.36 -4.66
N PHE A 30 -0.89 5.76 -4.32
CA PHE A 30 -1.49 5.53 -3.01
C PHE A 30 -1.51 4.03 -2.67
N ARG A 31 -2.04 3.19 -3.58
CA ARG A 31 -2.11 1.74 -3.36
C ARG A 31 -0.73 1.10 -3.25
N ALA A 32 0.23 1.53 -4.06
CA ALA A 32 1.61 1.04 -3.98
C ALA A 32 2.27 1.40 -2.64
N ALA A 33 2.10 2.65 -2.18
CA ALA A 33 2.66 3.13 -0.91
C ALA A 33 2.10 2.37 0.30
N VAL A 34 0.77 2.18 0.35
CA VAL A 34 0.10 1.40 1.40
C VAL A 34 0.58 -0.05 1.40
N SER A 35 0.72 -0.65 0.22
CA SER A 35 1.17 -2.05 0.08
C SER A 35 2.62 -2.24 0.53
N ALA A 36 3.50 -1.32 0.16
CA ALA A 36 4.89 -1.32 0.59
C ALA A 36 5.01 -1.13 2.11
N PHE A 37 4.26 -0.18 2.69
CA PHE A 37 4.23 0.06 4.12
C PHE A 37 3.73 -1.16 4.91
N CYS A 38 2.64 -1.80 4.47
CA CYS A 38 2.11 -3.01 5.11
C CYS A 38 3.04 -4.23 4.98
N SER A 39 4.01 -4.21 4.07
CA SER A 39 5.01 -5.27 3.93
C SER A 39 6.14 -5.15 4.96
N LEU A 40 6.22 -4.04 5.71
CA LEU A 40 7.21 -3.85 6.77
C LEU A 40 6.81 -4.63 8.02
N THR A 41 7.67 -5.55 8.45
CA THR A 41 7.46 -6.39 9.66
C THR A 41 7.49 -5.58 10.96
N ARG A 42 8.12 -4.40 10.95
CA ARG A 42 8.07 -3.38 12.02
C ARG A 42 8.11 -1.98 11.39
N PRO A 43 6.96 -1.35 11.12
CA PRO A 43 6.95 0.01 10.62
C PRO A 43 7.56 0.95 11.67
N SER A 44 8.51 1.79 11.25
CA SER A 44 9.12 2.79 12.10
C SER A 44 8.38 4.12 11.95
N ARG A 45 8.58 5.05 12.91
CA ARG A 45 8.02 6.40 12.84
C ARG A 45 8.41 7.15 11.55
N ARG A 46 9.58 6.81 10.99
CA ARG A 46 10.08 7.36 9.73
C ARG A 46 9.28 6.85 8.53
N GLU A 47 8.96 5.56 8.49
CA GLU A 47 8.18 4.96 7.39
C GLU A 47 6.73 5.47 7.39
N ILE A 48 6.18 5.76 8.57
CA ILE A 48 4.87 6.42 8.71
C ILE A 48 4.92 7.82 8.06
N GLY A 49 5.94 8.63 8.40
CA GLY A 49 6.10 9.95 7.78
C GLY A 49 6.31 9.90 6.26
N GLN A 50 7.00 8.88 5.75
CA GLN A 50 7.15 8.68 4.31
C GLN A 50 5.83 8.29 3.64
N LEU A 51 4.97 7.49 4.29
CA LEU A 51 3.64 7.18 3.79
C LEU A 51 2.75 8.43 3.77
N GLU A 52 2.79 9.24 4.84
CA GLU A 52 2.04 10.49 4.93
C GLU A 52 2.47 11.48 3.82
N ASP A 53 3.77 11.70 3.64
CA ASP A 53 4.32 12.57 2.59
C ASP A 53 3.93 12.12 1.18
N LEU A 54 3.88 10.81 0.92
CA LEU A 54 3.51 10.29 -0.40
C LEU A 54 2.00 10.36 -0.69
N THR A 55 1.17 10.35 0.36
CA THR A 55 -0.28 10.18 0.22
C THR A 55 -1.06 11.47 0.45
N LEU A 56 -0.61 12.36 1.34
CA LEU A 56 -1.24 13.66 1.60
C LEU A 56 -1.39 14.53 0.33
N PRO A 57 -0.36 14.66 -0.54
CA PRO A 57 -0.47 15.45 -1.76
C PRO A 57 -1.44 14.88 -2.79
N LEU A 58 -1.89 13.62 -2.64
CA LEU A 58 -2.85 12.99 -3.55
C LEU A 58 -4.30 13.40 -3.26
N PHE A 59 -4.56 14.00 -2.09
CA PHE A 59 -5.88 14.45 -1.65
C PHE A 59 -6.08 15.97 -1.69
N ASN A 60 -5.02 16.71 -2.05
CA ASN A 60 -5.09 18.15 -2.21
C ASN A 60 -5.16 18.44 -3.72
N ASP A 61 -6.25 19.06 -4.17
CA ASP A 61 -6.46 19.50 -5.56
C ASP A 61 -5.56 20.71 -5.89
#